data_AF-A0A2H9N2T3-F1
#
_entry.id   AF-A0A2H9N2T3-F1
#
_cell.length_a   1.000
_cell.length_b   1.000
_cell.length_c   1.000
_cell.angle_alpha   90.00
_cell.angle_beta   90.00
_cell.angle_gamma   90.00
#
_symmetry.space_group_name_H-M   'P 1'
#
loop_
_entity.id
_entity.type
_entity.pdbx_description
1 polymer ?
#
loop_
_entity_poly.entity_id
_entity_poly.type
_entity_poly.pdbx_seq_one_letter_code
_entity_poly.pdbx_strand_id
1 'polypeptide(L)'
;MLYYTKMKKQGLTLIEILVALAIVGFLVSIVLVSLGPRPQLKAKDAKRQTDIKEIMNAMELAYDDDGQYPNITTVSDTDDRITNTSIASGVKTYLSPFPKDPSGENYYGKPNADAGNRQKYCIYAILESIVPTTYFCASERGVKSSTTAPSLGACCF
;
A
#
# COMPACT_ATOMS: atom_id res chain seq x y z
N MET A 1 -42.45 -32.72 -57.26
CA MET A 1 -42.10 -33.65 -56.17
C MET A 1 -40.92 -33.02 -55.41
N LEU A 2 -41.16 -32.43 -54.23
CA LEU A 2 -40.11 -31.78 -53.42
C LEU A 2 -39.72 -32.74 -52.29
N TYR A 3 -38.44 -33.11 -52.25
CA TYR A 3 -37.88 -34.05 -51.28
C TYR A 3 -37.54 -33.28 -49.99
N TYR A 4 -38.31 -33.50 -48.92
CA TYR A 4 -38.05 -32.89 -47.61
C TYR A 4 -37.09 -33.78 -46.81
N THR A 5 -35.81 -33.42 -46.76
CA THR A 5 -34.80 -34.11 -45.96
C THR A 5 -34.95 -33.75 -44.48
N LYS A 6 -35.48 -34.69 -43.70
CA LYS A 6 -35.62 -34.59 -42.24
C LYS A 6 -34.23 -34.65 -41.59
N MET A 7 -33.72 -33.53 -41.11
CA MET A 7 -32.48 -33.50 -40.32
C MET A 7 -32.67 -34.30 -39.02
N LYS A 8 -31.81 -35.29 -38.77
CA LYS A 8 -31.81 -36.03 -37.51
C LYS A 8 -31.36 -35.10 -36.38
N LYS A 9 -32.25 -34.83 -35.41
CA LYS A 9 -31.86 -34.17 -34.16
C LYS A 9 -31.00 -35.14 -33.35
N GLN A 10 -29.71 -34.88 -33.27
CA GLN A 10 -28.81 -35.56 -32.35
C GLN A 10 -29.00 -34.93 -30.97
N GLY A 11 -29.47 -35.72 -30.00
CA GLY A 11 -29.58 -35.31 -28.60
C GLY A 11 -28.35 -35.76 -27.83
N LEU A 12 -27.94 -34.97 -26.83
CA LEU A 12 -26.92 -35.36 -25.87
C LEU A 12 -27.44 -36.49 -24.98
N THR A 13 -26.55 -37.39 -24.60
CA THR A 13 -26.86 -38.46 -23.65
C THR A 13 -26.91 -37.93 -22.23
N LEU A 14 -27.68 -38.58 -21.34
CA LEU A 14 -27.74 -38.22 -19.91
C LEU A 14 -26.34 -38.27 -19.26
N ILE A 15 -25.51 -39.23 -19.67
CA ILE A 15 -24.16 -39.39 -19.13
C ILE A 15 -23.21 -38.27 -19.59
N GLU A 16 -23.34 -37.77 -20.82
CA GLU A 16 -22.56 -36.62 -21.29
C GLU A 16 -22.82 -35.36 -20.48
N ILE A 17 -24.09 -35.09 -20.15
CA ILE A 17 -24.44 -33.92 -19.35
C ILE A 17 -23.97 -34.08 -17.90
N LEU A 18 -24.02 -35.31 -17.35
CA LEU A 18 -23.56 -35.59 -16.00
C LEU A 18 -22.04 -35.39 -15.84
N VAL A 19 -21.25 -35.91 -16.78
CA VAL A 19 -19.78 -35.74 -16.75
C VAL A 19 -19.39 -34.29 -17.01
N ALA A 20 -20.09 -33.59 -17.90
CA ALA A 20 -19.83 -32.18 -18.19
C ALA A 20 -20.02 -31.29 -16.96
N LEU A 21 -21.10 -31.48 -16.20
CA LEU A 21 -21.35 -30.69 -14.98
C LEU A 21 -20.31 -30.97 -13.88
N ALA A 22 -19.82 -32.21 -13.79
CA ALA A 22 -18.75 -32.56 -12.86
C ALA A 22 -17.44 -31.82 -13.20
N ILE A 23 -17.07 -31.77 -14.48
CA ILE A 23 -15.85 -31.06 -14.93
C ILE A 23 -16.00 -29.55 -14.74
N VAL A 24 -17.15 -28.97 -15.12
CA VAL A 24 -17.41 -27.54 -14.94
C VAL A 24 -17.35 -27.15 -13.47
N GLY A 25 -17.95 -27.94 -12.57
CA GLY A 25 -17.89 -27.71 -11.12
C GLY A 25 -16.45 -27.73 -10.58
N PHE A 26 -15.63 -28.69 -11.03
CA PHE A 26 -14.22 -28.77 -10.66
C PHE A 26 -13.43 -27.54 -11.13
N LEU A 27 -13.57 -27.14 -12.39
CA LEU A 27 -12.87 -25.97 -12.94
C LEU A 27 -13.27 -24.66 -12.23
N VAL A 28 -14.56 -24.48 -11.93
CA VAL A 28 -15.06 -23.30 -11.21
C VAL A 28 -14.43 -23.19 -9.81
N SER A 29 -14.24 -24.30 -9.10
CA SER A 29 -13.62 -24.30 -7.76
C SER A 29 -12.20 -23.74 -7.75
N ILE A 30 -11.40 -24.03 -8.77
CA ILE A 30 -10.00 -23.58 -8.87
C ILE A 30 -9.93 -22.09 -9.19
N VAL A 31 -10.78 -21.61 -10.11
CA VAL A 31 -10.79 -20.21 -10.55
C VAL A 31 -11.17 -19.26 -9.40
N LEU A 32 -12.12 -19.65 -8.54
CA LEU A 32 -12.56 -18.83 -7.42
C LEU A 32 -11.47 -18.56 -6.38
N VAL A 33 -10.53 -19.49 -6.18
CA VAL A 33 -9.40 -19.32 -5.25
C VAL A 33 -8.42 -18.25 -5.76
N SER A 34 -8.31 -18.08 -7.08
CA SER A 34 -7.38 -17.12 -7.70
C SER A 34 -7.89 -15.68 -7.75
N LEU A 35 -9.19 -15.45 -7.55
CA LEU A 35 -9.81 -14.12 -7.61
C LEU A 35 -9.80 -13.36 -6.28
N GLY A 36 -9.20 -13.92 -5.22
CA GLY A 36 -9.15 -13.27 -3.91
C GLY A 36 -8.36 -11.93 -3.91
N PRO A 37 -8.63 -11.01 -2.99
CA PRO A 37 -8.05 -9.66 -2.98
C PRO A 37 -6.55 -9.59 -2.60
N ARG A 38 -5.95 -10.73 -2.22
CA ARG A 38 -4.57 -10.81 -1.69
C ARG A 38 -3.48 -10.23 -2.60
N PRO A 39 -3.49 -10.43 -3.93
CA PRO A 39 -2.47 -9.84 -4.80
C PRO A 39 -2.53 -8.31 -4.82
N GLN A 40 -3.73 -7.74 -4.73
CA GLN A 40 -3.92 -6.29 -4.73
C GLN A 40 -3.36 -5.66 -3.45
N LEU A 41 -3.58 -6.29 -2.29
CA LEU A 41 -3.02 -5.81 -1.00
C LEU A 41 -1.49 -5.79 -1.02
N LYS A 42 -0.85 -6.84 -1.56
CA LYS A 42 0.62 -6.88 -1.69
C LYS A 42 1.16 -5.80 -2.64
N ALA A 43 0.46 -5.53 -3.74
CA ALA A 43 0.83 -4.47 -4.66
C ALA A 43 0.73 -3.08 -4.01
N LYS A 44 -0.32 -2.84 -3.21
CA LYS A 44 -0.47 -1.61 -2.42
C LYS A 44 0.67 -1.46 -1.40
N ASP A 45 0.99 -2.51 -0.66
CA ASP A 45 2.09 -2.49 0.30
C ASP A 45 3.45 -2.23 -0.36
N ALA A 46 3.71 -2.82 -1.53
CA ALA A 46 4.92 -2.52 -2.30
C ALA A 46 4.98 -1.04 -2.70
N LYS A 47 3.85 -0.46 -3.14
CA LYS A 47 3.76 0.98 -3.44
C LYS A 47 4.03 1.83 -2.19
N ARG A 48 3.44 1.49 -1.05
CA ARG A 48 3.71 2.18 0.24
C ARG A 48 5.19 2.15 0.61
N GLN A 49 5.85 1.00 0.44
CA GLN A 49 7.28 0.90 0.75
C GLN A 49 8.15 1.76 -0.15
N THR A 50 7.82 1.84 -1.45
CA THR A 50 8.50 2.74 -2.38
C THR A 50 8.28 4.20 -2.00
N ASP A 51 7.04 4.58 -1.71
CA ASP A 51 6.69 5.97 -1.40
C ASP A 51 7.36 6.45 -0.11
N ILE A 52 7.42 5.60 0.92
CA ILE A 52 8.15 5.91 2.17
C ILE A 52 9.65 6.09 1.92
N LYS A 53 10.26 5.33 1.01
CA LYS A 53 11.67 5.51 0.63
C LYS A 53 11.92 6.80 -0.15
N GLU A 54 10.99 7.18 -1.03
CA GLU A 54 11.06 8.45 -1.74
C GLU A 54 10.97 9.63 -0.77
N ILE A 55 10.06 9.55 0.20
CA ILE A 55 9.94 10.55 1.27
C ILE A 55 11.21 10.61 2.11
N MET A 56 11.78 9.46 2.49
CA MET A 56 13.07 9.41 3.21
C MET A 56 14.16 10.14 2.44
N ASN A 57 14.35 9.83 1.15
CA ASN A 57 15.37 10.48 0.33
C ASN A 57 15.17 12.00 0.28
N ALA A 58 13.93 12.48 0.17
CA ALA A 58 13.61 13.90 0.18
C ALA A 58 13.88 14.56 1.55
N MET A 59 13.67 13.83 2.65
CA MET A 59 14.02 14.28 4.00
C MET A 59 15.54 14.40 4.17
N GLU A 60 16.32 13.44 3.66
CA GLU A 60 17.78 13.51 3.70
C GLU A 60 18.32 14.66 2.84
N LEU A 61 17.80 14.85 1.62
CA LEU A 61 18.20 16.00 0.78
C LEU A 61 17.90 17.34 1.45
N ALA A 62 16.74 17.46 2.11
CA ALA A 62 16.41 18.67 2.87
C ALA A 62 17.32 18.87 4.10
N TYR A 63 17.78 17.79 4.72
CA TYR A 63 18.75 17.84 5.81
C TYR A 63 20.12 18.32 5.32
N ASP A 64 20.57 17.87 4.14
CA ASP A 64 21.85 18.28 3.56
C ASP A 64 21.92 19.80 3.31
N ASP A 65 20.79 20.45 3.00
CA ASP A 65 20.75 21.89 2.74
C ASP A 65 20.61 22.75 4.00
N ASP A 66 19.69 22.39 4.91
CA ASP A 66 19.36 23.21 6.08
C ASP A 66 20.09 22.75 7.36
N GLY A 67 20.83 21.64 7.30
CA GLY A 67 21.49 21.00 8.44
C GLY A 67 20.51 20.44 9.49
N GLN A 68 19.23 20.39 9.16
CA GLN A 68 18.13 19.97 10.04
C GLN A 68 17.00 19.36 9.20
N TYR A 69 16.33 18.36 9.75
CA TYR A 69 15.17 17.80 9.10
C TYR A 69 14.01 18.81 9.09
N PRO A 70 13.22 18.85 8.00
CA PRO A 70 12.03 19.68 7.91
C PRO A 70 11.08 19.43 9.09
N ASN A 71 10.42 20.50 9.52
CA ASN A 71 9.42 20.40 10.57
C ASN A 71 8.25 19.58 10.03
N ILE A 72 7.89 18.52 10.74
CA ILE A 72 6.71 17.71 10.54
C ILE A 72 5.70 18.19 11.58
N THR A 73 4.62 18.76 11.08
CA THR A 73 3.35 18.90 11.77
C THR A 73 2.41 17.81 11.27
N THR A 74 1.46 17.43 12.10
CA THR A 74 0.38 16.50 11.76
C THR A 74 -0.91 17.28 11.53
N VAL A 75 -1.88 16.66 10.86
CA VAL A 75 -3.18 17.30 10.60
C VAL A 75 -3.93 17.59 11.92
N SER A 76 -3.64 16.84 12.99
CA SER A 76 -4.14 17.06 14.35
C SER A 76 -3.25 16.35 15.38
N ASP A 77 -3.32 16.72 16.67
CA ASP A 77 -2.66 15.99 17.79
C ASP A 77 -3.14 14.54 17.91
N THR A 78 -4.31 14.23 17.33
CA THR A 78 -4.95 12.91 17.33
C THR A 78 -4.83 12.16 16.01
N ASP A 79 -4.34 12.82 14.96
CA ASP A 79 -4.21 12.23 13.62
C ASP A 79 -2.80 12.46 13.11
N ASP A 80 -1.97 11.42 13.19
CA ASP A 80 -0.58 11.41 12.73
C ASP A 80 -0.43 11.57 11.22
N ARG A 81 -1.51 11.81 10.46
CA ARG A 81 -1.43 12.01 9.02
C ARG A 81 -0.63 13.26 8.66
N ILE A 82 0.18 13.11 7.62
CA ILE A 82 1.03 14.17 7.07
C ILE A 82 0.64 14.52 5.64
N THR A 83 0.67 15.81 5.33
CA THR A 83 0.38 16.36 4.00
C THR A 83 1.58 17.18 3.53
N ASN A 84 1.60 17.57 2.25
CA ASN A 84 2.62 18.46 1.71
C ASN A 84 2.71 19.81 2.47
N THR A 85 1.63 20.25 3.11
CA THR A 85 1.62 21.46 3.94
C THR A 85 2.05 21.21 5.39
N SER A 86 2.03 19.96 5.82
CA SER A 86 2.37 19.59 7.19
C SER A 86 3.85 19.24 7.34
N ILE A 87 4.54 18.93 6.24
CA ILE A 87 6.00 18.94 6.21
C ILE A 87 6.42 20.33 5.70
N ALA A 88 7.23 21.05 6.47
CA ALA A 88 7.71 22.38 6.10
C ALA A 88 8.29 22.40 4.68
N SER A 89 8.26 23.57 4.04
CA SER A 89 8.61 23.82 2.63
C SER A 89 9.90 23.15 2.12
N GLY A 90 10.82 22.75 3.01
CA GLY A 90 12.05 22.01 2.67
C GLY A 90 11.81 20.73 1.87
N VAL A 91 10.84 19.88 2.24
CA VAL A 91 10.57 18.64 1.46
C VAL A 91 9.89 18.92 0.13
N LYS A 92 9.09 19.99 0.04
CA LYS A 92 8.33 20.33 -1.17
C LYS A 92 9.26 20.62 -2.36
N THR A 93 10.49 21.05 -2.11
CA THR A 93 11.51 21.28 -3.14
C THR A 93 11.99 19.96 -3.78
N TYR A 94 12.09 18.90 -2.98
CA TYR A 94 12.64 17.60 -3.41
C TYR A 94 11.57 16.56 -3.75
N LEU A 95 10.32 16.77 -3.30
CA LEU A 95 9.23 15.83 -3.52
C LEU A 95 7.91 16.58 -3.80
N SER A 96 7.59 16.71 -5.09
CA SER A 96 6.33 17.26 -5.56
C SER A 96 5.85 16.49 -6.79
N PRO A 97 4.65 15.86 -6.75
CA PRO A 97 3.67 15.88 -5.67
C PRO A 97 4.05 14.96 -4.49
N PHE A 98 3.54 15.28 -3.29
CA PHE A 98 3.67 14.38 -2.15
C PHE A 98 2.88 13.08 -2.41
N PRO A 99 3.48 11.90 -2.24
CA PRO A 99 2.80 10.62 -2.47
C PRO A 99 1.57 10.47 -1.57
N LYS A 100 0.54 9.82 -2.11
CA LYS A 100 -0.67 9.43 -1.37
C LYS A 100 -0.72 7.92 -1.25
N ASP A 101 -1.25 7.45 -0.13
CA ASP A 101 -1.47 6.03 0.08
C ASP A 101 -2.38 5.47 -1.03
N PRO A 102 -2.11 4.25 -1.55
CA PRO A 102 -2.96 3.58 -2.53
C PRO A 102 -4.42 3.37 -2.11
N SER A 103 -4.73 3.50 -0.82
CA SER A 103 -6.09 3.50 -0.29
C SER A 103 -6.79 4.87 -0.34
N GLY A 104 -6.12 5.91 -0.87
CA GLY A 104 -6.68 7.26 -1.09
C GLY A 104 -6.39 8.25 0.04
N GLU A 105 -5.64 7.82 1.05
CA GLU A 105 -5.37 8.56 2.27
C GLU A 105 -3.94 9.13 2.29
N ASN A 106 -3.62 9.93 3.31
CA ASN A 106 -2.27 10.42 3.52
C ASN A 106 -1.42 9.41 4.32
N TYR A 107 -0.11 9.47 4.13
CA TYR A 107 0.86 8.76 4.97
C TYR A 107 0.88 9.32 6.39
N TYR A 108 1.49 8.59 7.32
CA TYR A 108 1.61 8.98 8.72
C TYR A 108 3.00 9.49 9.04
N GLY A 109 3.11 10.39 9.99
CA GLY A 109 4.36 10.89 10.52
C GLY A 109 4.20 11.43 11.94
N LYS A 110 5.28 11.37 12.71
CA LYS A 110 5.31 11.91 14.07
C LYS A 110 5.81 13.36 14.05
N PRO A 111 5.15 14.26 14.80
CA PRO A 111 5.61 15.62 14.88
C PRO A 111 7.01 15.66 15.51
N ASN A 112 7.91 16.44 14.91
CA ASN A 112 9.31 16.59 15.35
C ASN A 112 9.61 18.04 15.76
N ALA A 113 8.61 18.72 16.32
CA ALA A 113 8.68 20.13 16.68
C ALA A 113 9.63 20.34 17.88
N ASP A 114 10.93 20.44 17.58
CA ASP A 114 11.96 20.91 18.50
C ASP A 114 12.41 22.31 18.05
N ALA A 115 12.36 23.28 18.96
CA ALA A 115 12.74 24.67 18.71
C ALA A 115 14.26 24.79 18.45
N GLY A 116 14.66 24.51 17.21
CA GLY A 116 15.99 24.82 16.68
C GLY A 116 16.97 23.66 16.57
N ASN A 117 16.59 22.39 16.80
CA ASN A 117 17.48 21.25 16.56
C ASN A 117 16.73 19.97 16.14
N ARG A 118 16.22 19.95 14.90
CA ARG A 118 15.45 18.83 14.34
C ARG A 118 16.40 17.80 13.72
N GLN A 119 16.92 16.90 14.53
CA GLN A 119 17.82 15.82 14.08
C GLN A 119 17.13 14.47 13.90
N LYS A 120 15.83 14.40 14.17
CA LYS A 120 15.04 13.18 14.10
C LYS A 120 13.75 13.42 13.36
N TYR A 121 13.28 12.39 12.68
CA TYR A 121 11.96 12.37 12.09
C TYR A 121 11.43 10.95 12.10
N CYS A 122 10.12 10.79 11.98
CA CYS A 122 9.54 9.47 11.81
C CYS A 122 8.34 9.56 10.88
N ILE A 123 8.41 8.86 9.75
CA ILE A 123 7.35 8.76 8.77
C ILE A 123 7.07 7.28 8.53
N TYR A 124 5.81 6.88 8.45
CA TYR A 124 5.47 5.47 8.34
C TYR A 124 4.17 5.22 7.57
N ALA A 125 4.04 4.00 7.09
CA ALA A 125 2.81 3.44 6.54
C ALA A 125 2.42 2.16 7.29
N ILE A 126 1.14 1.84 7.27
CA ILE A 126 0.62 0.58 7.82
C ILE A 126 0.50 -0.42 6.66
N LEU A 127 1.11 -1.59 6.80
CA LEU A 127 1.05 -2.65 5.80
C LEU A 127 -0.21 -3.48 6.00
N GLU A 128 -1.08 -3.51 5.00
CA GLU A 128 -2.41 -4.15 5.07
C GLU A 128 -2.36 -5.65 4.76
N SER A 129 -1.31 -6.13 4.07
CA SER A 129 -1.19 -7.55 3.68
C SER A 129 -0.61 -8.45 4.77
N ILE A 130 -0.14 -7.87 5.89
CA ILE A 130 0.56 -8.57 6.97
C ILE A 130 -0.22 -8.45 8.28
N VAL A 131 -0.37 -9.58 8.98
CA VAL A 131 -0.92 -9.65 10.33
C VAL A 131 0.12 -10.26 11.28
N PRO A 132 0.33 -9.72 12.50
CA PRO A 132 -0.35 -8.57 13.11
C PRO A 132 0.04 -7.23 12.43
N THR A 133 -0.68 -6.15 12.78
CA THR A 133 -0.46 -4.79 12.22
C THR A 133 1.02 -4.45 12.20
N THR A 134 1.56 -4.27 11.00
CA THR A 134 2.98 -4.01 10.77
C THR A 134 3.15 -2.61 10.20
N TYR A 135 4.00 -1.83 10.84
CA TYR A 135 4.39 -0.49 10.40
C TYR A 135 5.67 -0.58 9.58
N PHE A 136 5.70 0.13 8.46
CA PHE A 136 6.91 0.33 7.67
C PHE A 136 7.35 1.78 7.82
N CYS A 137 8.51 2.00 8.41
CA CYS A 137 8.88 3.28 8.98
C CYS A 137 10.22 3.74 8.42
N ALA A 138 10.33 5.03 8.12
CA ALA A 138 11.55 5.72 7.73
C ALA A 138 11.90 6.78 8.76
N SER A 139 13.19 6.86 9.09
CA SER A 139 13.78 7.85 9.99
C SER A 139 15.23 8.16 9.58
N GLU A 140 15.92 8.98 10.36
CA GLU A 140 17.35 9.29 10.22
C GLU A 140 18.26 8.05 10.29
N ARG A 141 17.71 6.89 10.69
CA ARG A 141 18.42 5.60 10.79
C ARG A 141 18.15 4.68 9.60
N GLY A 142 17.39 5.16 8.62
CA GLY A 142 16.95 4.40 7.45
C GLY A 142 15.54 3.85 7.61
N VAL A 143 15.27 2.71 6.95
CA VAL A 143 13.93 2.15 6.84
C VAL A 143 13.84 0.76 7.47
N LYS A 144 12.80 0.51 8.28
CA LYS A 144 12.58 -0.77 8.94
C LYS A 144 11.09 -1.06 9.18
N SER A 145 10.73 -2.34 9.17
CA SER A 145 9.40 -2.80 9.56
C SER A 145 9.36 -3.16 11.05
N SER A 146 8.29 -2.79 11.75
CA SER A 146 8.04 -3.16 13.15
C SER A 146 6.57 -3.45 13.41
N THR A 147 6.28 -4.31 14.39
CA THR A 147 4.90 -4.55 14.89
C THR A 147 4.55 -3.62 16.06
N THR A 148 5.52 -2.90 16.60
CA THR A 148 5.31 -1.88 17.64
C THR A 148 4.98 -0.54 17.02
N ALA A 149 4.01 0.17 17.60
CA ALA A 149 3.64 1.51 17.12
C ALA A 149 4.84 2.47 17.16
N PRO A 150 5.14 3.20 16.07
CA PRO A 150 6.27 4.11 16.01
C PRO A 150 6.06 5.33 16.91
N SER A 151 7.17 5.87 17.40
CA SER A 151 7.25 7.15 18.10
C SER A 151 8.42 7.96 17.55
N LEU A 152 8.49 9.26 17.83
CA LEU A 152 9.61 10.10 17.39
C LEU A 152 10.97 9.57 17.93
N GLY A 153 10.99 9.01 19.14
CA GLY A 153 12.20 8.45 19.75
C GLY A 153 12.56 7.03 19.30
N ALA A 154 11.59 6.28 18.79
CA ALA A 154 11.74 4.89 18.35
C ALA A 154 10.89 4.66 17.09
N CYS A 155 11.40 5.11 15.94
CA CYS A 155 10.75 4.94 14.64
C CYS A 155 11.01 3.54 14.07
N CYS A 156 10.51 2.51 14.75
CA CYS A 156 10.65 1.09 14.36
C CYS A 156 12.06 0.50 14.52
N PHE A 157 12.97 1.24 15.17
CA PHE A 157 14.31 0.81 15.57
C PHE A 157 14.39 0.49 17.05
#